data_AF-V8NDE4-F1
#
_entry.id   AF-V8NDE4-F1
#
_cell.length_a   1.000
_cell.length_b   1.000
_cell.length_c   1.000
_cell.angle_alpha   90.00
_cell.angle_beta   90.00
_cell.angle_gamma   90.00
#
_symmetry.space_group_name_H-M   'P 1'
#
loop_
_entity.id
_entity.type
_entity.pdbx_description
1 polymer ?
#
loop_
_entity_poly.entity_id
_entity_poly.type
_entity_poly.pdbx_seq_one_letter_code
_entity_poly.pdbx_strand_id
1 'polypeptide(L)'
;MPTLVHSLKARNDHGETPRDLAMRFYKENILVYMDSLEEEDDSSLDEEENLSFPGHDAAFRGDLDTLRMLLENKIISVNERDDRGSTLLHKAAGQGHLHVLEWLINREADCNIANDAGETPKDVAKRFAQLAVVAYLKNKMGNDSDLEIDIKDPTFFEHH
;
A
#
# COMPACT_ATOMS: atom_id res chain seq x y z
N MET A 1 -19.48 -14.99 -17.33
CA MET A 1 -20.39 -15.81 -16.51
C MET A 1 -21.17 -14.86 -15.62
N PRO A 2 -22.52 -14.90 -15.57
CA PRO A 2 -23.26 -14.07 -14.63
C PRO A 2 -22.87 -14.51 -13.20
N THR A 3 -22.38 -13.57 -12.40
CA THR A 3 -22.05 -13.80 -10.99
C THR A 3 -23.32 -14.05 -10.17
N LEU A 4 -23.19 -14.78 -9.07
CA LEU A 4 -24.30 -15.11 -8.17
C LEU A 4 -25.05 -13.85 -7.71
N VAL A 5 -24.31 -12.76 -7.47
CA VAL A 5 -24.81 -11.42 -7.10
C VAL A 5 -25.70 -10.81 -8.19
N HIS A 6 -25.35 -11.00 -9.47
CA HIS A 6 -26.18 -10.52 -10.58
C HIS A 6 -27.52 -11.25 -10.68
N SER A 7 -27.56 -12.50 -10.21
CA SER A 7 -28.80 -13.31 -10.19
C SER A 7 -29.74 -12.91 -9.04
N LEU A 8 -29.21 -12.35 -7.95
CA LEU A 8 -30.00 -11.82 -6.83
C LEU A 8 -30.73 -10.52 -7.17
N LYS A 9 -30.26 -9.77 -8.18
CA LYS A 9 -30.89 -8.54 -8.68
C LYS A 9 -31.94 -8.79 -9.78
N ALA A 10 -32.10 -10.05 -10.22
CA ALA A 10 -33.07 -10.41 -11.25
C ALA A 10 -34.51 -10.30 -10.74
N ARG A 11 -35.45 -9.90 -11.60
CA ARG A 11 -36.87 -9.74 -11.28
C ARG A 11 -37.71 -10.82 -11.96
N ASN A 12 -38.71 -11.33 -11.26
CA ASN A 12 -39.72 -12.20 -11.85
C ASN A 12 -40.71 -11.41 -12.74
N ASP A 13 -41.66 -12.08 -13.39
CA ASP A 13 -42.69 -11.47 -14.25
C ASP A 13 -43.61 -10.49 -13.51
N HIS A 14 -43.55 -10.46 -12.17
CA HIS A 14 -44.25 -9.51 -11.30
C HIS A 14 -43.36 -8.33 -10.84
N GLY A 15 -42.10 -8.28 -11.27
CA GLY A 15 -41.15 -7.25 -10.85
C GLY A 15 -40.55 -7.46 -9.46
N GLU A 16 -40.82 -8.60 -8.81
CA GLU A 16 -40.31 -8.92 -7.47
C GLU A 16 -38.92 -9.55 -7.59
N THR A 17 -38.02 -9.13 -6.70
CA THR A 17 -36.69 -9.73 -6.54
C THR A 17 -36.74 -10.95 -5.61
N PRO A 18 -35.72 -11.82 -5.63
CA PRO A 18 -35.55 -12.90 -4.66
C PRO A 18 -35.68 -12.43 -3.19
N ARG A 19 -35.24 -11.21 -2.89
CA ARG A 19 -35.36 -10.59 -1.56
C ARG A 19 -36.81 -10.21 -1.22
N ASP A 20 -37.52 -9.60 -2.17
CA ASP A 20 -38.94 -9.25 -1.99
C ASP A 20 -39.79 -10.50 -1.69
N LEU A 21 -39.48 -11.61 -2.39
CA LEU A 21 -40.12 -12.90 -2.15
C LEU A 21 -39.76 -13.45 -0.76
N ALA A 22 -38.49 -13.40 -0.35
CA ALA A 22 -38.06 -13.85 0.97
C ALA A 22 -38.74 -13.05 2.11
N MET A 23 -38.91 -11.74 1.92
CA MET A 23 -39.60 -10.87 2.87
C MET A 23 -41.11 -11.15 2.91
N ARG A 24 -41.75 -11.32 1.75
CA ARG A 24 -43.19 -11.64 1.63
C ARG A 24 -43.54 -12.98 2.29
N PHE A 25 -42.64 -13.96 2.21
CA PHE A 25 -42.85 -15.29 2.78
C PHE A 25 -42.19 -15.48 4.16
N TYR A 26 -41.78 -14.39 4.82
CA TYR A 26 -41.18 -14.38 6.16
C TYR A 26 -40.03 -15.40 6.32
N LYS A 27 -39.15 -15.46 5.31
CA LYS A 27 -37.98 -16.35 5.30
C LYS A 27 -36.74 -15.64 5.81
N GLU A 28 -36.73 -15.40 7.12
CA GLU A 28 -35.67 -14.67 7.83
C GLU A 28 -34.28 -15.29 7.58
N ASN A 29 -34.16 -16.62 7.55
CA ASN A 29 -32.90 -17.31 7.26
C ASN A 29 -32.35 -17.01 5.85
N ILE A 30 -33.22 -16.75 4.88
CA ILE A 30 -32.83 -16.41 3.50
C ILE A 30 -32.41 -14.95 3.43
N LEU A 31 -33.08 -14.07 4.20
CA LEU A 31 -32.70 -12.67 4.32
C LEU A 31 -31.30 -12.53 4.94
N VAL A 32 -31.00 -13.26 6.01
CA VAL A 32 -29.66 -13.26 6.63
C VAL A 32 -28.59 -13.76 5.64
N TYR A 33 -28.89 -14.79 4.85
CA TYR A 33 -27.97 -15.28 3.83
C TYR A 33 -27.78 -14.26 2.70
N MET A 34 -28.83 -13.54 2.29
CA MET A 34 -28.75 -12.47 1.29
C MET A 34 -27.97 -11.26 1.82
N ASP A 35 -28.20 -10.84 3.06
CA ASP A 35 -27.47 -9.74 3.70
C ASP A 35 -25.98 -10.08 3.81
N SER A 36 -25.64 -11.32 4.17
CA SER A 36 -24.23 -11.79 4.20
C SER A 36 -23.55 -11.84 2.83
N LEU A 37 -24.32 -11.92 1.74
CA LEU A 37 -23.81 -11.85 0.36
C LEU A 37 -23.76 -10.42 -0.18
N GLU A 38 -24.58 -9.51 0.34
CA GLU A 38 -24.58 -8.09 -0.01
C GLU A 38 -23.49 -7.30 0.75
N GLU A 39 -23.07 -7.76 1.94
CA GLU A 39 -21.93 -7.18 2.69
C GLU A 39 -20.58 -7.36 1.98
N GLU A 40 -20.48 -8.22 0.96
CA GLU A 40 -19.29 -8.32 0.09
C GLU A 40 -19.25 -7.25 -1.01
N ASP A 41 -20.28 -6.40 -1.17
CA ASP A 41 -20.45 -5.52 -2.35
C ASP A 41 -20.77 -4.04 -2.01
N ASP A 42 -20.52 -3.58 -0.76
CA ASP A 42 -20.70 -2.16 -0.36
C ASP A 42 -19.49 -1.56 0.39
N SER A 43 -18.27 -1.98 0.01
CA SER A 43 -17.10 -1.12 0.16
C SER A 43 -16.85 -0.41 -1.16
N SER A 44 -17.59 0.67 -1.36
CA SER A 44 -17.38 1.66 -2.39
C SER A 44 -16.06 2.40 -2.19
N LEU A 45 -14.96 1.84 -2.67
CA LEU A 45 -13.73 2.57 -3.00
C LEU A 45 -13.09 1.88 -4.21
N ASP A 46 -13.31 2.46 -5.39
CA ASP A 46 -12.46 2.35 -6.57
C ASP A 46 -11.86 0.96 -6.83
N GLU A 47 -12.62 0.09 -7.50
CA GLU A 47 -12.06 -1.01 -8.30
C GLU A 47 -11.31 -0.44 -9.52
N GLU A 48 -10.25 0.34 -9.30
CA GLU A 48 -9.00 -0.07 -9.94
C GLU A 48 -8.67 -1.43 -9.31
N GLU A 49 -8.16 -2.39 -10.07
CA GLU A 49 -7.51 -3.58 -9.52
C GLU A 49 -6.34 -3.14 -8.64
N ASN A 50 -6.64 -2.60 -7.47
CA ASN A 50 -5.73 -2.47 -6.37
C ASN A 50 -5.62 -3.91 -5.90
N LEU A 51 -4.75 -4.66 -6.59
CA LEU A 51 -3.88 -5.66 -5.98
C LEU A 51 -3.15 -4.96 -4.83
N SER A 52 -3.91 -4.52 -3.83
CA SER A 52 -3.46 -3.79 -2.68
C SER A 52 -2.68 -4.81 -1.92
N PHE A 53 -1.40 -4.91 -2.30
CA PHE A 53 -0.43 -5.79 -1.68
C PHE A 53 -0.58 -5.49 -0.19
N PRO A 54 -1.11 -6.42 0.62
CA PRO A 54 -1.50 -6.12 1.99
C PRO A 54 -0.32 -5.60 2.81
N GLY A 55 0.91 -5.92 2.39
CA GLY A 55 2.14 -5.33 2.90
C GLY A 55 2.30 -3.84 2.62
N HIS A 56 2.03 -3.36 1.40
CA HIS A 56 2.16 -1.94 1.04
C HIS A 56 1.12 -1.08 1.73
N ASP A 57 -0.10 -1.58 1.86
CA ASP A 57 -1.18 -0.92 2.62
C ASP A 57 -0.84 -0.87 4.12
N ALA A 58 -0.33 -1.97 4.69
CA ALA A 58 0.18 -1.99 6.06
C ALA A 58 1.36 -1.00 6.25
N ALA A 59 2.31 -0.95 5.32
CA ALA A 59 3.42 0.00 5.34
C ALA A 59 2.97 1.46 5.21
N PHE A 60 1.92 1.71 4.42
CA PHE A 60 1.29 3.02 4.28
C PHE A 60 0.58 3.46 5.57
N ARG A 61 -0.16 2.54 6.21
CA ARG A 61 -0.82 2.81 7.50
C ARG A 61 0.15 2.86 8.70
N GLY A 62 1.37 2.36 8.53
CA GLY A 62 2.34 2.25 9.62
C GLY A 62 2.08 1.04 10.53
N ASP A 63 1.31 0.06 10.04
CA ASP A 63 0.93 -1.16 10.75
C ASP A 63 2.05 -2.20 10.70
N LEU A 64 2.90 -2.15 11.72
CA LEU A 64 4.05 -3.03 11.86
C LEU A 64 3.66 -4.48 12.14
N ASP A 65 2.56 -4.71 12.87
CA ASP A 65 2.15 -6.06 13.26
C ASP A 65 1.69 -6.87 12.05
N THR A 66 0.92 -6.24 11.16
CA THR A 66 0.51 -6.84 9.89
C THR A 66 1.72 -7.11 8.99
N LEU A 67 2.65 -6.15 8.86
CA LEU A 67 3.90 -6.35 8.12
C LEU A 67 4.73 -7.50 8.67
N ARG A 68 4.87 -7.60 10.00
CA ARG A 68 5.60 -8.69 10.65
C ARG A 68 4.99 -10.03 10.30
N MET A 69 3.67 -10.17 10.45
CA MET A 69 2.97 -11.40 10.09
C MET A 69 3.20 -11.79 8.62
N LEU A 70 3.11 -10.83 7.70
CA LEU A 70 3.26 -11.09 6.27
C LEU A 70 4.68 -11.55 5.91
N LEU A 71 5.70 -10.94 6.49
CA LEU A 71 7.10 -11.33 6.24
C LEU A 71 7.48 -12.63 6.95
N GLU A 72 7.03 -12.84 8.19
CA GLU A 72 7.32 -14.08 8.94
C GLU A 72 6.66 -15.30 8.31
N ASN A 73 5.45 -15.13 7.78
CA ASN A 73 4.74 -16.16 7.04
C ASN A 73 5.26 -16.32 5.59
N LYS A 74 6.27 -15.54 5.19
CA LYS A 74 6.85 -15.52 3.84
C LYS A 74 5.82 -15.30 2.73
N ILE A 75 4.76 -14.54 3.04
CA ILE A 75 3.70 -14.18 2.09
C ILE A 75 4.22 -13.10 1.14
N ILE A 76 5.07 -12.19 1.64
CA ILE A 76 5.69 -11.12 0.86
C ILE A 76 7.21 -11.08 1.10
N SER A 77 7.93 -10.50 0.16
CA SER A 77 9.34 -10.18 0.33
C SER A 77 9.55 -8.79 0.97
N VAL A 78 10.70 -8.57 1.61
CA VAL A 78 11.05 -7.26 2.20
C VAL A 78 11.12 -6.16 1.13
N ASN A 79 11.54 -6.54 -0.08
CA ASN A 79 11.72 -5.65 -1.23
C ASN A 79 10.57 -5.79 -2.25
N GLU A 80 9.40 -6.24 -1.81
CA GLU A 80 8.23 -6.40 -2.67
C GLU A 80 7.87 -5.08 -3.33
N ARG A 81 7.55 -5.11 -4.63
CA ARG A 81 7.19 -3.93 -5.42
C ARG A 81 5.70 -3.97 -5.73
N ASP A 82 5.03 -2.82 -5.57
CA ASP A 82 3.65 -2.67 -6.05
C ASP A 82 3.62 -2.38 -7.55
N ASP A 83 2.42 -2.19 -8.10
CA ASP A 83 2.19 -1.89 -9.52
C ASP A 83 2.81 -0.57 -10.00
N ARG A 84 3.31 0.27 -9.09
CA ARG A 84 4.04 1.52 -9.38
C ARG A 84 5.54 1.37 -9.13
N GLY A 85 6.01 0.13 -8.97
CA GLY A 85 7.39 -0.19 -8.64
C GLY A 85 7.82 0.26 -7.24
N SER A 86 6.90 0.70 -6.40
CA SER A 86 7.20 1.20 -5.05
C SER A 86 7.35 0.04 -4.09
N THR A 87 8.40 0.08 -3.27
CA THR A 87 8.61 -0.90 -2.20
C THR A 87 7.87 -0.53 -0.92
N LEU A 88 7.84 -1.45 0.04
CA LEU A 88 7.36 -1.20 1.41
C LEU A 88 8.02 0.04 2.03
N LEU A 89 9.33 0.23 1.79
CA LEU A 89 10.05 1.42 2.24
C LEU A 89 9.52 2.71 1.62
N HIS A 90 9.13 2.73 0.35
CA HIS A 90 8.61 3.94 -0.28
C HIS A 90 7.32 4.39 0.40
N LYS A 91 6.42 3.45 0.71
CA LYS A 91 5.15 3.74 1.39
C LYS A 91 5.38 4.26 2.81
N ALA A 92 6.19 3.55 3.59
CA ALA A 92 6.54 3.97 4.95
C ALA A 92 7.27 5.33 4.96
N ALA A 93 8.17 5.56 4.00
CA ALA A 93 8.95 6.77 3.87
C ALA A 93 8.09 7.99 3.51
N GLY A 94 7.13 7.84 2.59
CA GLY A 94 6.21 8.90 2.21
C GLY A 94 5.28 9.32 3.35
N GLN A 95 4.90 8.38 4.22
CA GLN A 95 4.04 8.64 5.37
C GLN A 95 4.80 9.03 6.64
N GLY A 96 6.13 8.95 6.64
CA GLY A 96 6.94 9.34 7.80
C GLY A 96 7.02 8.29 8.91
N HIS A 97 6.62 7.04 8.64
CA HIS A 97 6.57 5.96 9.63
C HIS A 97 7.96 5.42 9.97
N LEU A 98 8.68 6.14 10.82
CA LEU A 98 10.06 5.83 11.18
C LEU A 98 10.21 4.43 11.80
N HIS A 99 9.27 4.01 12.66
CA HIS A 99 9.27 2.70 13.30
C HIS A 99 9.17 1.55 12.31
N VAL A 100 8.36 1.69 11.26
CA VAL A 100 8.28 0.71 10.16
C VAL A 100 9.57 0.71 9.35
N LEU A 101 10.12 1.90 9.08
CA LEU A 101 11.36 2.06 8.32
C LEU A 101 12.55 1.38 8.99
N GLU A 102 12.72 1.62 10.30
CA GLU A 102 13.75 0.99 11.13
C GLU A 102 13.64 -0.53 11.09
N TRP A 103 12.42 -1.04 11.22
CA TRP A 103 12.19 -2.49 11.20
C TRP A 103 12.49 -3.11 9.83
N LEU A 104 12.06 -2.48 8.73
CA LEU A 104 12.35 -2.96 7.38
C LEU A 104 13.86 -2.93 7.08
N ILE A 105 14.56 -1.86 7.47
CA ILE A 105 16.02 -1.75 7.29
C ILE A 105 16.77 -2.80 8.11
N ASN A 106 16.29 -3.11 9.33
CA ASN A 106 16.84 -4.21 10.12
C ASN A 106 16.60 -5.59 9.49
N ARG A 107 15.65 -5.71 8.56
CA ARG A 107 15.39 -6.90 7.72
C ARG A 107 16.14 -6.86 6.38
N GLU A 108 17.19 -6.03 6.27
CA GLU A 108 18.02 -5.89 5.06
C GLU A 108 17.26 -5.39 3.84
N ALA A 109 16.26 -4.53 4.05
CA ALA A 109 15.56 -3.90 2.95
C ALA A 109 16.47 -2.97 2.14
N ASP A 110 16.35 -3.03 0.82
CA ASP A 110 17.13 -2.20 -0.08
C ASP A 110 16.49 -0.81 -0.23
N CYS A 111 17.23 0.20 0.21
CA CYS A 111 16.84 1.60 0.17
C CYS A 111 17.26 2.32 -1.12
N ASN A 112 17.96 1.65 -2.04
CA ASN A 112 18.37 2.20 -3.33
C ASN A 112 17.42 1.85 -4.48
N ILE A 113 16.40 1.02 -4.21
CA ILE A 113 15.41 0.66 -5.22
C ILE A 113 14.65 1.92 -5.63
N ALA A 114 14.64 2.22 -6.92
CA ALA A 114 13.80 3.28 -7.49
C ALA A 114 12.45 2.72 -7.95
N ASN A 115 11.38 3.48 -7.71
CA ASN A 115 10.05 3.21 -8.25
C ASN A 115 9.96 3.57 -9.75
N ASP A 116 8.79 3.41 -10.36
CA ASP A 116 8.63 3.63 -11.81
C ASP A 116 8.75 5.12 -12.20
N ALA A 117 8.60 6.03 -11.23
CA ALA A 117 8.87 7.45 -11.40
C ALA A 117 10.38 7.80 -11.26
N GLY A 118 11.24 6.81 -11.02
CA GLY A 118 12.67 7.00 -10.80
C GLY A 118 13.01 7.55 -9.41
N GLU A 119 12.08 7.51 -8.46
CA GLU A 119 12.26 8.03 -7.11
C GLU A 119 12.71 6.91 -6.17
N THR A 120 13.71 7.20 -5.33
CA THR A 120 14.09 6.32 -4.21
C THR A 120 13.19 6.58 -2.99
N PRO A 121 13.15 5.70 -1.96
CA PRO A 121 12.42 5.96 -0.73
C PRO A 121 12.78 7.30 -0.08
N LYS A 122 14.05 7.71 -0.19
CA LYS A 122 14.54 9.01 0.31
C LYS A 122 13.93 10.18 -0.48
N ASP A 123 13.81 10.05 -1.80
CA ASP A 123 13.22 11.10 -2.64
C ASP A 123 11.71 11.22 -2.40
N VAL A 124 11.03 10.08 -2.19
CA VAL A 124 9.64 10.07 -1.75
C VAL A 124 9.48 10.78 -0.40
N ALA A 125 10.32 10.47 0.60
CA ALA A 125 10.29 11.16 1.89
C ALA A 125 10.53 12.68 1.76
N LYS A 126 11.44 13.10 0.87
CA LYS A 126 11.65 14.54 0.59
C LYS A 126 10.42 15.18 -0.04
N ARG A 127 9.79 14.53 -1.03
CA ARG A 127 8.60 15.04 -1.71
C ARG A 127 7.44 15.28 -0.74
N PHE A 128 7.28 14.39 0.24
CA PHE A 128 6.26 14.50 1.29
C PHE A 128 6.73 15.27 2.54
N ALA A 129 7.88 15.94 2.48
CA ALA A 129 8.46 16.73 3.56
C ALA A 129 8.69 15.96 4.89
N GLN A 130 8.93 14.65 4.80
CA GLN A 130 9.20 13.77 5.94
C GLN A 130 10.67 13.88 6.40
N LEU A 131 11.02 15.03 6.99
CA LEU A 131 12.41 15.37 7.34
C LEU A 131 13.08 14.35 8.28
N ALA A 132 12.33 13.78 9.23
CA ALA A 132 12.85 12.78 10.16
C ALA A 132 13.31 11.50 9.43
N VAL A 133 12.51 11.02 8.47
CA VAL A 133 12.85 9.86 7.63
C VAL A 133 14.01 10.19 6.70
N VAL A 134 14.04 11.38 6.11
CA VAL A 134 15.17 11.80 5.25
C VAL A 134 16.48 11.83 6.04
N ALA A 135 16.47 12.36 7.26
CA ALA A 135 17.65 12.37 8.13
C ALA A 135 18.09 10.95 8.51
N TYR A 136 17.13 10.09 8.85
CA TYR A 136 17.38 8.69 9.17
C TYR A 136 17.99 7.91 7.99
N LEU A 137 17.37 8.00 6.81
CA LEU A 137 17.86 7.37 5.58
C LEU A 137 19.21 7.95 5.16
N LYS A 138 19.42 9.27 5.30
CA LYS A 138 20.73 9.89 5.04
C LYS A 138 21.82 9.29 5.93
N ASN A 139 21.55 9.14 7.23
CA ASN A 139 22.52 8.56 8.17
C ASN A 139 22.80 7.07 7.89
N LYS A 140 21.79 6.31 7.44
CA LYS A 140 21.93 4.89 7.10
C LYS A 140 22.59 4.63 5.74
N MET A 141 22.36 5.49 4.76
CA MET A 141 22.97 5.40 3.42
C MET A 141 24.34 6.10 3.35
N GLY A 142 24.59 7.07 4.24
CA GLY A 142 25.70 8.01 4.20
C GLY A 142 26.81 7.65 5.17
N ASN A 143 27.49 6.53 4.93
CA ASN A 143 28.81 6.29 5.49
C ASN A 143 29.92 6.24 4.43
N ASP A 144 29.73 6.80 3.22
CA ASP A 144 30.82 6.88 2.21
C ASP A 144 30.76 7.98 1.12
N SER A 145 29.76 8.87 1.02
CA SER A 145 29.77 9.85 -0.10
C SER A 145 28.98 11.15 0.10
N ASP A 146 29.11 11.79 1.25
CA ASP A 146 28.88 13.24 1.32
C ASP A 146 30.18 13.95 0.87
N LEU A 147 30.51 13.87 -0.43
CA LEU A 147 31.14 15.00 -1.08
C LEU A 147 30.02 16.05 -1.19
N GLU A 148 29.85 16.83 -0.12
CA GLU A 148 29.21 18.13 -0.23
C GLU A 148 29.97 18.85 -1.35
N ILE A 149 29.33 18.98 -2.52
CA ILE A 149 29.74 19.98 -3.49
C ILE A 149 29.45 21.31 -2.81
N ASP A 150 30.43 21.78 -2.04
CA ASP A 150 30.40 23.10 -1.46
C ASP A 150 30.41 24.07 -2.63
N ILE A 151 29.27 24.71 -2.88
CA ILE A 151 29.10 25.73 -3.91
C ILE A 151 29.97 26.97 -3.59
N LYS A 152 30.67 26.97 -2.45
CA LYS A 152 31.68 27.96 -2.06
C LYS A 152 33.13 27.48 -2.26
N ASP A 153 33.37 26.26 -2.75
CA ASP A 153 34.72 25.81 -3.08
C ASP A 153 35.23 26.58 -4.31
N PRO A 154 36.26 27.44 -4.17
CA PRO A 154 36.78 28.26 -5.25
C PRO A 154 37.43 27.44 -6.38
N THR A 155 37.66 26.13 -6.19
CA THR A 155 38.21 25.25 -7.23
C THR A 155 37.20 24.89 -8.32
N PHE A 156 35.89 25.18 -8.14
CA PHE A 156 34.85 24.95 -9.15
C PHE A 156 35.09 25.71 -10.47
N PHE A 157 35.79 26.85 -10.43
CA PHE A 157 36.05 27.66 -11.62
C PHE A 157 37.42 27.40 -12.28
N GLU A 158 38.28 26.54 -11.74
CA GLU A 158 39.60 26.28 -12.36
C GLU A 158 39.58 25.19 -13.44
N HIS A 159 38.43 24.51 -13.64
CA HIS A 159 38.28 23.43 -14.60
C HIS A 159 37.33 23.72 -15.79
N HIS A 160 37.16 24.99 -16.19
CA HIS A 160 36.54 25.34 -17.47
C HIS A 160 37.44 26.19 -18.36
#